data_AF-A0A1M3IEK6-F1
#
_entry.id   AF-A0A1M3IEK6-F1
#
_cell.length_a   1.000
_cell.length_b   1.000
_cell.length_c   1.000
_cell.angle_alpha   90.00
_cell.angle_beta   90.00
_cell.angle_gamma   90.00
#
_symmetry.space_group_name_H-M   'P 1'
#
loop_
_entity.id
_entity.type
_entity.pdbx_description
1 polymer ?
#
loop_
_entity_poly.entity_id
_entity_poly.type
_entity_poly.pdbx_seq_one_letter_code
_entity_poly.pdbx_strand_id
1 'polypeptide(L)'
;MYVQATSFPQGIMDAFNKLKNLLPDADNRIYYGVSYPVNGMIVYKAATEELPGEEAQQYGCELFIARAGNYIAELLHDWMQDETAIGKTFQLLLAQPGIDPKGACIEKYIGKDVLCMVRLADLKD
;
A
#
# COMPACT_ATOMS: atom_id res chain seq x y z
N MET A 1 -8.38 2.88 -6.01
CA MET A 1 -8.64 1.58 -6.68
C MET A 1 -7.45 0.64 -6.54
N TYR A 2 -7.65 -0.68 -6.69
CA TYR A 2 -6.54 -1.65 -6.60
C TYR A 2 -6.68 -2.89 -7.49
N VAL A 3 -5.55 -3.55 -7.71
CA VAL A 3 -5.43 -4.94 -8.17
C VAL A 3 -4.76 -5.76 -7.06
N GLN A 4 -5.40 -6.86 -6.64
CA GLN A 4 -4.82 -7.75 -5.62
C GLN A 4 -3.77 -8.66 -6.26
N ALA A 5 -2.62 -8.80 -5.61
CA ALA A 5 -1.60 -9.76 -6.00
C ALA A 5 -2.10 -11.19 -5.79
N THR A 6 -1.75 -12.09 -6.71
CA THR A 6 -2.11 -13.51 -6.63
C THR A 6 -1.32 -14.26 -5.56
N SER A 7 -0.13 -13.76 -5.21
CA SER A 7 0.74 -14.29 -4.18
C SER A 7 1.64 -13.19 -3.62
N PHE A 8 2.20 -13.42 -2.44
CA PHE A 8 3.16 -12.52 -1.82
C PHE A 8 4.47 -13.27 -1.49
N PRO A 9 5.65 -12.70 -1.82
CA PRO A 9 5.85 -11.44 -2.56
C PRO A 9 5.81 -11.59 -4.10
N GLN A 10 5.80 -12.81 -4.64
CA GLN A 10 6.05 -13.04 -6.08
C GLN A 10 5.05 -12.35 -7.02
N GLY A 11 3.78 -12.20 -6.63
CA GLY A 11 2.73 -11.61 -7.47
C GLY A 11 2.62 -10.09 -7.42
N ILE A 12 3.46 -9.40 -6.65
CA ILE A 12 3.37 -7.94 -6.46
C ILE A 12 3.62 -7.19 -7.78
N MET A 13 4.69 -7.52 -8.48
CA MET A 13 5.08 -6.84 -9.72
C MET A 13 4.00 -7.01 -10.81
N ASP A 14 3.44 -8.21 -10.94
CA ASP A 14 2.35 -8.49 -11.88
C ASP A 14 1.10 -7.68 -11.56
N ALA A 15 0.77 -7.49 -10.27
CA ALA A 15 -0.36 -6.66 -9.85
C ALA A 15 -0.14 -5.17 -10.21
N PHE A 16 1.06 -4.63 -9.99
CA PHE A 16 1.39 -3.26 -10.42
C PHE A 16 1.35 -3.11 -11.93
N ASN A 17 1.93 -4.04 -12.68
CA ASN A 17 1.90 -4.02 -14.14
C ASN A 17 0.47 -4.07 -14.68
N LYS A 18 -0.37 -4.94 -14.11
CA LYS A 18 -1.79 -5.02 -14.48
C LYS A 18 -2.51 -3.70 -14.19
N LEU A 19 -2.32 -3.12 -13.00
CA LEU A 19 -2.95 -1.84 -12.66
C LEU A 19 -2.51 -0.72 -13.60
N LYS A 20 -1.20 -0.58 -13.86
CA LYS A 20 -0.65 0.42 -14.79
C LYS A 20 -1.21 0.28 -16.20
N ASN A 21 -1.33 -0.95 -16.70
CA ASN A 21 -1.87 -1.22 -18.04
C ASN A 21 -3.36 -0.86 -18.20
N LEU A 22 -4.11 -0.71 -17.11
CA LEU A 22 -5.50 -0.27 -17.15
C LEU A 22 -5.63 1.26 -17.28
N LEU A 23 -4.61 2.01 -16.86
CA LEU A 23 -4.70 3.46 -16.67
C LEU A 23 -4.06 4.21 -17.85
N PRO A 24 -4.79 5.09 -18.54
CA PRO A 24 -4.25 5.83 -19.68
C PRO A 24 -3.19 6.87 -19.28
N ASP A 25 -3.16 7.29 -18.01
CA ASP A 25 -2.25 8.27 -17.43
C ASP A 25 -1.39 7.66 -16.31
N ALA A 26 -1.05 6.37 -16.46
CA ALA A 26 -0.33 5.58 -15.47
C ALA A 26 0.93 6.27 -14.91
N ASP A 27 1.67 7.01 -15.72
CA ASP A 27 2.92 7.67 -15.30
C ASP A 27 2.69 8.93 -14.43
N ASN A 28 1.48 9.48 -14.42
CA ASN A 28 1.11 10.66 -13.62
C ASN A 28 0.38 10.29 -12.31
N ARG A 29 0.37 9.01 -11.94
CA ARG A 29 -0.30 8.49 -10.75
C ARG A 29 0.68 8.29 -9.60
N ILE A 30 0.18 8.47 -8.37
CA ILE A 30 0.87 7.99 -7.17
C ILE A 30 0.41 6.56 -6.91
N TYR A 31 1.38 5.65 -6.84
CA TYR A 31 1.12 4.26 -6.55
C TYR A 31 1.33 3.95 -5.08
N TYR A 32 0.57 2.95 -4.64
CA TYR A 32 0.60 2.47 -3.29
C TYR A 32 0.70 0.95 -3.25
N GLY A 33 1.45 0.45 -2.27
CA GLY A 33 1.35 -0.93 -1.79
C GLY A 33 0.48 -0.95 -0.55
N VAL A 34 -0.50 -1.84 -0.48
CA VAL A 34 -1.32 -2.03 0.73
C VAL A 34 -1.25 -3.49 1.14
N SER A 35 -0.79 -3.77 2.36
CA SER A 35 -0.68 -5.14 2.87
C SER A 35 -1.21 -5.30 4.28
N TYR A 36 -1.79 -6.47 4.54
CA TYR A 36 -2.31 -6.87 5.85
C TYR A 36 -2.44 -8.39 5.94
N PRO A 37 -2.35 -8.97 7.15
CA PRO A 37 -2.48 -10.41 7.33
C PRO A 37 -3.95 -10.86 7.24
N VAL A 38 -4.19 -11.98 6.58
CA VAL A 38 -5.45 -12.72 6.56
C VAL A 38 -5.13 -14.20 6.77
N ASN A 39 -5.58 -14.78 7.88
CA ASN A 39 -5.34 -16.19 8.24
C ASN A 39 -3.85 -16.60 8.17
N GLY A 40 -2.95 -15.72 8.60
CA GLY A 40 -1.50 -15.96 8.60
C GLY A 40 -0.81 -15.75 7.25
N MET A 41 -1.55 -15.46 6.18
CA MET A 41 -1.00 -15.09 4.87
C MET A 41 -1.08 -13.58 4.66
N ILE A 42 -0.12 -13.01 3.93
CA ILE A 42 -0.14 -11.59 3.58
C ILE A 42 -1.00 -11.41 2.33
N VAL A 43 -2.07 -10.63 2.45
CA VAL A 43 -2.77 -10.06 1.30
C VAL A 43 -2.02 -8.81 0.88
N TYR A 44 -1.77 -8.65 -0.42
CA TYR A 44 -1.14 -7.48 -0.99
C TYR A 44 -1.99 -6.90 -2.12
N LYS A 45 -2.15 -5.59 -2.12
CA LYS A 45 -2.91 -4.83 -3.13
C LYS A 45 -1.99 -3.77 -3.73
N ALA A 46 -1.76 -3.83 -5.03
CA ALA A 46 -1.20 -2.73 -5.80
C ALA A 46 -2.32 -1.72 -6.06
N ALA A 47 -2.13 -0.47 -5.68
CA ALA A 47 -3.19 0.52 -5.64
C ALA A 47 -2.75 1.87 -6.21
N THR A 48 -3.74 2.66 -6.59
CA THR A 48 -3.62 4.10 -6.90
C THR A 48 -4.88 4.81 -6.38
N GLU A 49 -4.79 6.11 -6.18
CA GLU A 49 -5.98 6.94 -5.95
C GLU A 49 -6.92 6.82 -7.15
N GLU A 50 -8.23 6.74 -6.86
CA GLU A 50 -9.28 6.80 -7.87
C GLU A 50 -9.53 8.25 -8.26
N LEU A 51 -9.61 8.54 -9.56
CA LEU A 51 -10.08 9.83 -10.04
C LEU A 51 -11.61 9.95 -9.99
N PRO A 52 -12.16 11.18 -9.92
CA PRO A 52 -13.60 11.39 -10.00
C PRO A 52 -14.24 10.70 -11.21
N GLY A 53 -15.44 10.15 -11.03
CA GLY A 53 -16.22 9.53 -12.12
C GLY A 53 -16.27 8.01 -12.12
N GLU A 54 -16.10 7.36 -10.95
CA GLU A 54 -16.22 5.91 -10.78
C GLU A 54 -15.20 5.11 -11.63
N GLU A 55 -13.98 5.64 -11.77
CA GLU A 55 -12.87 5.05 -12.54
C GLU A 55 -12.61 3.59 -12.15
N ALA A 56 -12.71 3.26 -10.85
CA ALA A 56 -12.52 1.89 -10.39
C ALA A 56 -13.53 0.93 -11.04
N GLN A 57 -14.80 1.32 -11.09
CA GLN A 57 -15.85 0.52 -11.72
C GLN A 57 -15.63 0.38 -13.23
N GLN A 58 -15.23 1.44 -13.91
CA GLN A 58 -14.95 1.42 -15.35
C GLN A 58 -13.89 0.38 -15.73
N TYR A 59 -12.87 0.24 -14.88
CA TYR A 59 -11.77 -0.73 -15.09
C TYR A 59 -11.96 -2.05 -14.33
N GLY A 60 -13.13 -2.30 -13.74
CA GLY A 60 -13.43 -3.53 -13.00
C GLY A 60 -12.51 -3.73 -11.78
N CYS A 61 -12.00 -2.64 -11.22
CA CYS A 61 -11.17 -2.63 -10.02
C CYS A 61 -12.01 -2.39 -8.77
N GLU A 62 -11.50 -2.88 -7.64
CA GLU A 62 -12.11 -2.66 -6.34
C GLU A 62 -11.50 -1.44 -5.64
N LEU A 63 -12.19 -0.94 -4.62
CA LEU A 63 -11.73 0.15 -3.77
C LEU A 63 -11.22 -0.36 -2.43
N PHE A 64 -10.13 0.25 -1.98
CA PHE A 64 -9.67 0.15 -0.60
C PHE A 64 -9.67 1.55 -0.01
N ILE A 65 -10.37 1.73 1.11
CA ILE A 65 -10.42 3.01 1.82
C ILE A 65 -9.45 2.96 2.98
N ALA A 66 -8.33 3.69 2.86
CA ALA A 66 -7.44 3.92 3.99
C ALA A 66 -8.18 4.77 5.05
N ARG A 67 -8.27 4.26 6.28
CA ARG A 67 -9.02 4.92 7.36
C ARG A 67 -8.29 6.19 7.80
N ALA A 68 -8.98 7.32 7.83
CA ALA A 68 -8.44 8.56 8.39
C ALA A 68 -7.95 8.36 9.83
N GLY A 69 -6.93 9.10 10.23
CA GLY A 69 -6.34 9.04 11.57
C GLY A 69 -4.83 9.32 11.54
N ASN A 70 -4.18 9.07 12.67
CA ASN A 70 -2.74 9.23 12.79
C ASN A 70 -2.01 7.98 12.30
N TYR A 71 -0.86 8.20 11.67
CA TYR A 71 0.02 7.14 11.18
C TYR A 71 1.43 7.39 11.72
N ILE A 72 2.09 6.31 12.15
CA ILE A 72 3.55 6.31 12.23
C ILE A 72 4.09 6.02 10.84
N ALA A 73 5.15 6.72 10.45
CA ALA A 73 5.70 6.59 9.12
C ALA A 73 7.22 6.73 9.13
N GLU A 74 7.86 6.07 8.17
CA GLU A 74 9.30 6.14 7.91
C GLU A 74 9.50 6.34 6.40
N LEU A 75 10.34 7.30 6.02
CA LEU A 75 10.69 7.57 4.62
C LEU A 75 11.98 6.82 4.27
N LEU A 76 11.90 5.92 3.30
CA LEU A 76 13.07 5.26 2.73
C LEU A 76 13.45 5.92 1.41
N HIS A 77 14.72 6.32 1.29
CA HIS A 77 15.25 6.92 0.07
C HIS A 77 15.82 5.86 -0.88
N ASP A 78 15.56 6.03 -2.17
CA ASP A 78 16.04 5.13 -3.25
C ASP A 78 15.84 3.64 -2.92
N TRP A 79 14.59 3.25 -2.64
CA TRP A 79 14.25 1.91 -2.13
C TRP A 79 14.67 0.77 -3.06
N MET A 80 14.87 1.06 -4.34
CA MET A 80 15.36 0.10 -5.34
C MET A 80 16.81 -0.38 -5.06
N GLN A 81 17.57 0.30 -4.20
CA GLN A 81 18.89 -0.15 -3.74
C GLN A 81 18.81 -1.35 -2.79
N ASP A 82 17.75 -1.43 -1.98
CA ASP A 82 17.47 -2.56 -1.09
C ASP A 82 15.95 -2.72 -0.93
N GLU A 83 15.33 -3.50 -1.82
CA GLU A 83 13.90 -3.79 -1.75
C GLU A 83 13.48 -4.43 -0.40
N THR A 84 14.41 -5.10 0.29
CA THR A 84 14.14 -5.72 1.60
C THR A 84 13.99 -4.69 2.72
N ALA A 85 14.47 -3.46 2.52
CA ALA A 85 14.37 -2.38 3.51
C ALA A 85 12.92 -2.03 3.83
N ILE A 86 12.00 -2.15 2.87
CA ILE A 86 10.57 -1.94 3.08
C ILE A 86 10.02 -2.93 4.10
N GLY A 87 10.31 -4.23 3.92
CA GLY A 87 9.87 -5.27 4.84
C GLY A 87 10.44 -5.10 6.25
N LYS A 88 11.75 -4.77 6.37
CA LYS A 88 12.40 -4.48 7.65
C LYS A 88 11.76 -3.26 8.35
N THR A 89 11.43 -2.23 7.58
CA THR A 89 10.80 -1.01 8.11
C THR A 89 9.42 -1.30 8.67
N PHE A 90 8.59 -2.09 7.98
CA PHE A 90 7.30 -2.49 8.54
C PHE A 90 7.43 -3.35 9.79
N GLN A 91 8.45 -4.21 9.91
CA GLN A 91 8.71 -4.94 11.17
C GLN A 91 8.95 -3.98 12.34
N LEU A 92 9.71 -2.90 12.12
CA LEU A 92 9.99 -1.89 13.14
C LEU A 92 8.76 -1.04 13.49
N LEU A 93 7.98 -0.63 12.48
CA LEU A 93 6.75 0.14 12.69
C LEU A 93 5.68 -0.69 13.41
N LEU A 94 5.48 -1.95 13.01
CA LEU A 94 4.50 -2.85 13.63
C LEU A 94 4.88 -3.26 15.06
N ALA A 95 6.15 -3.14 15.44
CA ALA A 95 6.60 -3.37 16.82
C ALA A 95 6.29 -2.19 17.76
N GLN A 96 5.88 -1.03 17.24
CA GLN A 96 5.56 0.12 18.08
C GLN A 96 4.26 -0.10 18.88
N PRO A 97 4.21 0.36 20.13
CA PRO A 97 2.98 0.34 20.91
C PRO A 97 1.93 1.27 20.28
N GLY A 98 0.66 0.91 20.43
CA GLY A 98 -0.46 1.76 20.01
C GLY A 98 -0.79 1.71 18.51
N ILE A 99 -0.26 0.76 17.75
CA ILE A 99 -0.72 0.49 16.37
C ILE A 99 -2.19 0.04 16.34
N ASP A 100 -2.89 0.37 15.26
CA ASP A 100 -4.23 -0.15 15.00
C ASP A 100 -4.13 -1.61 14.53
N PRO A 101 -4.60 -2.61 15.31
CA PRO A 101 -4.52 -4.01 14.92
C PRO A 101 -5.40 -4.35 13.71
N LYS A 102 -6.30 -3.44 13.31
CA LYS A 102 -7.12 -3.54 12.09
C LYS A 102 -6.60 -2.64 10.96
N GLY A 103 -5.48 -1.95 11.18
CA GLY A 103 -4.80 -1.13 10.18
C GLY A 103 -4.08 -1.98 9.14
N ALA A 104 -3.77 -1.37 8.01
CA ALA A 104 -2.91 -1.94 6.99
C ALA A 104 -1.53 -1.27 7.01
N CYS A 105 -0.52 -1.99 6.53
CA CYS A 105 0.75 -1.42 6.11
C CYS A 105 0.53 -0.73 4.75
N ILE A 106 0.94 0.53 4.63
CA ILE A 106 0.81 1.32 3.40
C ILE A 106 2.19 1.78 2.94
N GLU A 107 2.55 1.44 1.71
CA GLU A 107 3.70 1.96 0.98
C GLU A 107 3.19 3.05 0.05
N LYS A 108 3.72 4.28 0.13
CA LYS A 108 3.45 5.34 -0.85
C LYS A 108 4.72 5.62 -1.64
N TYR A 109 4.73 5.27 -2.92
CA TYR A 109 5.91 5.46 -3.78
C TYR A 109 5.95 6.89 -4.33
N ILE A 110 7.06 7.59 -4.08
CA ILE A 110 7.27 9.00 -4.42
C ILE A 110 8.58 9.08 -5.21
N GLY A 111 8.49 8.95 -6.53
CA GLY A 111 9.67 8.86 -7.38
C GLY A 111 10.50 7.61 -7.03
N LYS A 112 11.72 7.81 -6.52
CA LYS A 112 12.61 6.73 -6.06
C LYS A 112 12.44 6.38 -4.59
N ASP A 113 11.67 7.18 -3.85
CA ASP A 113 11.51 7.02 -2.41
C ASP A 113 10.19 6.30 -2.11
N VAL A 114 10.09 5.73 -0.92
CA VAL A 114 8.84 5.13 -0.42
C VAL A 114 8.60 5.56 1.02
N LEU A 115 7.40 6.07 1.27
CA LEU A 115 6.94 6.36 2.63
C LEU A 115 6.16 5.14 3.13
N CYS A 116 6.72 4.43 4.10
CA CYS A 116 6.09 3.30 4.78
C CYS A 116 5.25 3.83 5.95
N MET A 117 3.98 3.44 6.05
CA MET A 117 3.05 3.95 7.04
C MET A 117 2.25 2.83 7.71
N VAL A 118 2.03 2.94 9.02
CA VAL A 118 1.13 2.07 9.80
C VAL A 118 0.22 2.96 10.64
N ARG A 119 -1.08 2.67 10.62
CA ARG A 119 -2.07 3.45 11.36
C ARG A 119 -1.92 3.22 12.87
N LEU A 120 -2.06 4.28 13.65
CA LEU A 120 -2.20 4.22 15.10
C LEU A 120 -3.66 3.98 15.51
N ALA A 121 -3.87 3.27 16.62
CA ALA A 121 -5.19 3.14 17.21
C ALA A 121 -5.71 4.52 17.61
N ASP A 122 -7.02 4.71 17.47
CA ASP A 122 -7.66 5.96 17.93
C ASP A 122 -7.43 6.10 19.43
N LEU A 123 -7.05 7.31 19.86
CA LEU A 123 -6.97 7.62 21.28
C LEU A 123 -8.37 7.41 21.85
N LYS A 124 -8.46 6.58 22.89
CA LYS A 124 -9.67 6.53 23.71
C LYS A 124 -9.59 7.74 24.64
N ASP A 125 -10.56 8.64 24.49
CA ASP A 125 -10.80 9.72 25.46
C ASP A 125 -11.07 9.17 26.86
#